data_AF-A0AA86GMS2-F1
#
_entry.id   AF-A0AA86GMS2-F1
#
_cell.length_a   1.000
_cell.length_b   1.000
_cell.length_c   1.000
_cell.angle_alpha   90.00
_cell.angle_beta   90.00
_cell.angle_gamma   90.00
#
_symmetry.space_group_name_H-M   'P 1'
#
loop_
_entity.id
_entity.type
_entity.pdbx_description
1 polymer ?
#
loop_
_entity_poly.entity_id
_entity_poly.type
_entity_poly.pdbx_seq_one_letter_code
_entity_poly.pdbx_strand_id
1 'polypeptide(L)'
;MMPDRKEMPAARARTNPFRRRRPFAPLPPQEAKRQGAISALAFQLLGGRDPALTFLNGESAELRGRPIAIATLSDTGYALVEREIRSRAAETGERHVR
;
A
#
# COMPACT_ATOMS: atom_id res chain seq x y z
N MET A 1 60.17 11.52 24.78
CA MET A 1 58.94 12.33 24.85
C MET A 1 58.32 12.31 23.45
N MET A 2 57.18 11.64 23.28
CA MET A 2 56.52 11.44 21.99
C MET A 2 55.84 12.74 21.55
N PRO A 3 55.92 13.18 20.28
CA PRO A 3 55.02 14.21 19.79
C PRO A 3 53.62 13.62 19.55
N ASP A 4 52.66 14.27 20.17
CA ASP A 4 51.24 13.94 20.23
C ASP A 4 50.55 14.12 18.86
N ARG A 5 49.81 13.06 18.51
CA ARG A 5 48.77 12.85 17.51
C ARG A 5 48.48 13.98 16.49
N LYS A 6 48.70 13.63 15.21
CA LYS A 6 48.04 14.27 14.06
C LYS A 6 46.51 14.20 14.22
N GLU A 7 45.87 15.34 14.42
CA GLU A 7 44.43 15.49 14.28
C GLU A 7 44.03 15.24 12.81
N MET A 8 43.22 14.21 12.59
CA MET A 8 42.58 13.94 11.30
C MET A 8 41.28 14.75 11.23
N PRO A 9 41.01 15.50 10.15
CA PRO A 9 39.77 16.24 10.04
C PRO A 9 38.59 15.27 9.92
N ALA A 10 37.63 15.40 10.84
CA ALA A 10 36.37 14.68 10.78
C ALA A 10 35.68 14.99 9.44
N ALA A 11 35.54 13.97 8.59
CA ALA A 11 34.84 14.07 7.33
C ALA A 11 33.40 14.56 7.60
N ARG A 12 33.12 15.81 7.22
CA ARG A 12 31.77 16.40 7.29
C ARG A 12 30.83 15.53 6.45
N ALA A 13 30.01 14.74 7.13
CA ALA A 13 28.97 13.95 6.50
C ALA A 13 28.09 14.89 5.66
N ARG A 14 28.12 14.71 4.34
CA ARG A 14 27.29 15.48 3.41
C ARG A 14 25.85 15.03 3.62
N THR A 15 25.12 15.75 4.46
CA THR A 15 23.69 15.52 4.66
C THR A 15 22.97 15.84 3.35
N ASN A 16 22.55 14.80 2.62
CA ASN A 16 21.81 14.95 1.38
C ASN A 16 20.45 15.63 1.67
N PRO A 17 20.21 16.87 1.20
CA PRO A 17 18.98 17.61 1.48
C PRO A 17 17.75 16.99 0.78
N PHE A 18 17.96 16.08 -0.18
CA PHE A 18 16.88 15.36 -0.87
C PHE A 18 16.42 14.10 -0.15
N ARG A 19 16.99 13.76 1.02
CA ARG A 19 16.48 12.66 1.85
C ARG A 19 15.21 13.13 2.57
N ARG A 20 14.10 13.24 1.81
CA ARG A 20 12.76 13.44 2.34
C ARG A 20 12.49 12.32 3.34
N ARG A 21 12.47 12.67 4.63
CA ARG A 21 11.99 11.78 5.69
C ARG A 21 10.55 11.43 5.35
N ARG A 22 10.27 10.18 4.97
CA ARG A 22 8.90 9.69 4.89
C ARG A 22 8.32 9.75 6.31
N PRO A 23 7.19 10.43 6.53
CA PRO A 23 6.58 10.53 7.87
C PRO A 23 5.97 9.20 8.34
N PHE A 24 5.87 8.21 7.46
CA PHE A 24 5.37 6.88 7.78
C PHE A 24 6.52 5.87 7.87
N ALA A 25 6.49 5.07 8.93
CA ALA A 25 7.27 3.84 8.99
C ALA A 25 7.02 3.03 7.71
N PRO A 26 8.05 2.42 7.09
CA PRO A 26 7.85 1.52 5.97
C PRO A 26 6.81 0.46 6.35
N LEU A 27 5.80 0.25 5.48
CA LEU A 27 4.85 -0.84 5.69
C LEU A 27 5.63 -2.15 5.88
N PRO A 28 5.24 -3.00 6.83
CA PRO A 28 5.82 -4.32 6.96
C PRO A 28 5.78 -5.05 5.61
N PRO A 29 6.80 -5.85 5.25
CA PRO A 29 6.88 -6.48 3.93
C PRO A 29 5.64 -7.31 3.57
N GLN A 30 4.98 -7.90 4.58
CA GLN A 30 3.74 -8.65 4.40
C GLN A 30 2.53 -7.74 4.09
N GLU A 31 2.42 -6.59 4.75
CA GLU A 31 1.40 -5.58 4.45
C GLU A 31 1.59 -5.00 3.05
N ALA A 32 2.83 -4.67 2.68
CA ALA A 32 3.14 -4.16 1.34
C ALA A 32 2.80 -5.19 0.25
N LYS A 33 3.07 -6.49 0.49
CA LYS A 33 2.71 -7.57 -0.42
C LYS A 33 1.19 -7.68 -0.58
N ARG A 34 0.43 -7.65 0.52
CA ARG A 34 -1.04 -7.68 0.49
C ARG A 34 -1.63 -6.45 -0.19
N GLN A 35 -1.08 -5.27 0.08
CA GLN A 35 -1.51 -4.02 -0.55
C GLN A 35 -1.29 -4.04 -2.07
N GLY A 36 -0.13 -4.53 -2.52
CA GLY A 36 0.17 -4.69 -3.94
C GLY A 36 -0.77 -5.70 -4.61
N ALA A 37 -0.96 -6.86 -3.98
CA ALA A 37 -1.83 -7.92 -4.49
C ALA A 37 -3.29 -7.47 -4.61
N ILE A 38 -3.85 -6.83 -3.57
CA ILE A 38 -5.25 -6.39 -3.60
C ILE A 38 -5.46 -5.23 -4.58
N SER A 39 -4.47 -4.34 -4.72
CA SER A 39 -4.53 -3.26 -5.70
C SER A 39 -4.53 -3.79 -7.12
N ALA A 40 -3.62 -4.73 -7.43
CA ALA A 40 -3.55 -5.35 -8.74
C ALA A 40 -4.84 -6.11 -9.08
N LEU A 41 -5.37 -6.87 -8.13
CA LEU A 41 -6.63 -7.60 -8.30
C LEU A 41 -7.80 -6.65 -8.58
N ALA A 42 -7.94 -5.59 -7.78
CA ALA A 42 -9.00 -4.60 -7.98
C ALA A 42 -8.89 -3.92 -9.36
N PHE A 43 -7.68 -3.57 -9.80
CA PHE A 43 -7.46 -2.99 -11.14
C PHE A 43 -7.87 -3.93 -12.27
N GLN A 44 -7.61 -5.23 -12.13
CA GLN A 44 -7.95 -6.23 -13.13
C GLN A 44 -9.47 -6.50 -13.18
N LEU A 45 -10.13 -6.54 -12.02
CA LEU A 45 -11.53 -6.98 -11.92
C LEU A 45 -12.56 -5.86 -11.99
N LEU A 46 -12.23 -4.64 -11.54
CA LEU A 46 -13.17 -3.52 -11.48
C LEU A 46 -13.11 -2.60 -12.72
N GLY A 47 -12.44 -3.02 -13.79
CA GLY A 47 -12.41 -2.28 -15.05
C GLY A 47 -11.42 -1.11 -15.08
N GLY A 48 -10.36 -1.15 -14.27
CA GLY A 48 -9.24 -0.21 -14.34
C GLY A 48 -8.94 0.55 -13.04
N ARG A 49 -8.10 1.57 -13.15
CA ARG A 49 -7.47 2.24 -12.01
C ARG A 49 -8.46 3.04 -11.15
N ASP A 50 -9.28 3.86 -11.77
CA ASP A 50 -10.19 4.77 -11.08
C ASP A 50 -11.30 4.06 -10.26
N PRO A 51 -12.07 3.12 -10.83
CA PRO A 51 -13.10 2.38 -10.07
C PRO A 51 -12.49 1.56 -8.93
N ALA A 52 -11.31 0.96 -9.15
CA ALA A 52 -10.59 0.23 -8.12
C ALA A 52 -10.08 1.13 -6.98
N LEU A 53 -9.52 2.31 -7.30
CA LEU A 53 -9.08 3.24 -6.26
C LEU A 53 -10.26 3.76 -5.44
N THR A 54 -11.38 4.06 -6.10
CA THR A 54 -12.61 4.49 -5.44
C THR A 54 -13.12 3.42 -4.48
N PHE A 55 -13.13 2.15 -4.90
CA PHE A 55 -13.49 1.04 -4.02
C PHE A 55 -12.51 0.86 -2.86
N LEU A 56 -11.21 0.75 -3.13
CA LEU A 56 -10.20 0.43 -2.13
C LEU A 56 -10.04 1.50 -1.05
N ASN A 57 -10.15 2.78 -1.44
CA ASN A 57 -10.03 3.91 -0.52
C ASN A 57 -11.37 4.35 0.05
N GLY A 58 -12.48 3.97 -0.58
CA GLY A 58 -13.83 4.26 -0.13
C GLY A 58 -14.22 3.48 1.12
N GLU A 59 -15.35 3.85 1.70
CA GLU A 59 -15.96 3.10 2.78
C GLU A 59 -16.90 2.03 2.21
N SER A 60 -16.71 0.78 2.62
CA SER A 60 -17.57 -0.32 2.21
C SER A 60 -18.41 -0.77 3.39
N ALA A 61 -19.74 -0.64 3.27
CA ALA A 61 -20.67 -1.05 4.31
C ALA A 61 -20.57 -2.56 4.62
N GLU A 62 -20.33 -3.38 3.59
CA GLU A 62 -20.18 -4.84 3.67
C GLU A 62 -18.93 -5.24 4.47
N LEU A 63 -17.86 -4.46 4.34
CA LEU A 63 -16.60 -4.67 5.04
C LEU A 63 -16.51 -3.86 6.36
N ARG A 64 -17.52 -3.02 6.65
CA ARG A 64 -17.57 -2.09 7.78
C ARG A 64 -16.30 -1.24 7.92
N GLY A 65 -15.76 -0.78 6.80
CA GLY A 65 -14.55 0.04 6.79
C GLY A 65 -13.93 0.19 5.40
N ARG A 66 -12.68 0.67 5.38
CA ARG A 66 -11.92 0.86 4.14
C ARG A 66 -11.30 -0.45 3.66
N PRO A 67 -11.60 -0.92 2.44
CA PRO A 67 -11.10 -2.21 1.96
C PRO A 67 -9.58 -2.32 1.97
N ILE A 68 -8.85 -1.26 1.64
CA ILE A 68 -7.37 -1.28 1.67
C ILE A 68 -6.81 -1.47 3.08
N ALA A 69 -7.46 -0.90 4.09
CA ALA A 69 -7.04 -1.07 5.49
C ALA A 69 -7.34 -2.50 5.96
N ILE A 70 -8.51 -3.03 5.62
CA ILE A 70 -8.92 -4.39 6.02
C ILE A 70 -8.05 -5.47 5.36
N ALA A 71 -7.75 -5.30 4.07
CA ALA A 71 -6.90 -6.23 3.32
C ALA A 71 -5.44 -6.25 3.80
N THR A 72 -4.94 -5.14 4.34
CA THR A 72 -3.56 -5.05 4.83
C THR A 72 -3.43 -5.59 6.26
N LEU A 73 -4.44 -5.38 7.11
CA LEU A 73 -4.45 -5.81 8.51
C LEU A 73 -4.31 -7.33 8.71
N SER A 74 -4.92 -8.15 7.87
CA SER A 74 -4.92 -9.61 8.06
C SER A 74 -5.17 -10.40 6.78
N ASP A 75 -4.85 -11.70 6.81
CA ASP A 75 -5.13 -12.61 5.69
C ASP A 75 -6.64 -12.83 5.52
N THR A 76 -7.37 -12.97 6.64
CA THR A 76 -8.83 -13.03 6.65
C THR A 76 -9.46 -11.79 6.04
N GLY A 77 -8.94 -10.60 6.39
CA GLY A 77 -9.38 -9.34 5.82
C GLY A 77 -9.09 -9.26 4.31
N TYR A 78 -7.94 -9.76 3.87
CA TYR A 78 -7.61 -9.88 2.45
C TYR A 78 -8.63 -10.77 1.70
N ALA A 79 -8.94 -11.97 2.22
CA ALA A 79 -9.88 -12.89 1.61
C ALA A 79 -11.31 -12.32 1.52
N LEU A 80 -11.75 -11.56 2.53
CA LEU A 80 -13.04 -10.86 2.51
C LEU A 80 -13.08 -9.82 1.38
N VAL A 81 -12.05 -8.98 1.28
CA VAL A 81 -11.98 -7.94 0.25
C VAL A 81 -11.87 -8.55 -1.14
N GLU A 82 -11.11 -9.64 -1.32
CA GLU A 82 -11.05 -10.38 -2.58
C GLU A 82 -12.44 -10.85 -3.03
N ARG A 83 -13.21 -11.47 -2.11
CA ARG A 83 -14.55 -11.97 -2.41
C ARG A 83 -15.50 -10.84 -2.83
N GLU A 84 -15.42 -9.70 -2.15
CA GLU A 84 -16.19 -8.50 -2.47
C GLU A 84 -15.85 -7.93 -3.85
N ILE A 85 -14.55 -7.84 -4.19
CA ILE A 85 -14.10 -7.41 -5.52
C ILE A 85 -14.68 -8.33 -6.60
N ARG A 86 -14.63 -9.66 -6.39
CA ARG A 86 -15.17 -10.63 -7.35
C ARG A 86 -16.68 -10.52 -7.51
N SER A 87 -17.41 -10.32 -6.41
CA SER A 87 -18.86 -10.09 -6.43
C SER A 87 -19.20 -8.86 -7.27
N ARG A 88 -18.53 -7.73 -7.00
CA ARG A 88 -18.75 -6.47 -7.73
C ARG A 88 -18.35 -6.54 -9.19
N ALA A 89 -17.30 -7.29 -9.51
CA ALA A 89 -16.89 -7.54 -10.89
C ALA A 89 -17.98 -8.27 -11.68
N ALA A 90 -18.61 -9.29 -11.07
CA ALA A 90 -19.75 -9.98 -11.66
C ALA A 90 -20.94 -9.03 -11.90
N GLU A 91 -21.30 -8.21 -10.89
CA GLU A 91 -22.39 -7.24 -11.02
C GLU A 91 -22.11 -6.14 -12.06
N THR A 92 -20.84 -5.74 -12.19
CA THR A 92 -20.42 -4.72 -13.17
C THR A 92 -20.42 -5.28 -14.58
N GLY A 93 -20.02 -6.55 -14.74
CA GLY A 93 -20.18 -7.30 -15.99
C GLY A 93 -21.65 -7.40 -16.42
N GLU A 94 -22.57 -7.67 -15.49
CA GLU A 94 -24.01 -7.69 -15.78
C GLU A 94 -24.57 -6.30 -16.14
N ARG A 95 -24.06 -5.22 -15.53
CA ARG A 95 -24.48 -3.84 -15.85
C ARG A 95 -23.97 -3.36 -17.21
N HIS A 96 -22.85 -3.88 -17.71
CA HIS A 96 -22.26 -3.47 -19.00
C HIS A 96 -22.85 -4.21 -20.20
N VAL A 97 -23.64 -5.28 -19.97
CA VAL A 97 -24.26 -6.13 -21.00
C VAL A 97 -25.73 -5.73 -21.30
N ARG A 98 -26.29 -4.73 -20.60
CA ARG A 98 -27.66 -4.24 -20.82
C ARG A 98 -27.73 -3.02 -21.72
#